data_AF-A0A504BWB8-F1
#
_entry.id   AF-A0A504BWB8-F1
#
_cell.length_a   1.000
_cell.length_b   1.000
_cell.length_c   1.000
_cell.angle_alpha   90.00
_cell.angle_beta   90.00
_cell.angle_gamma   90.00
#
_symmetry.space_group_name_H-M   'P 1'
#
loop_
_entity.id
_entity.type
_entity.pdbx_description
1 polymer ?
#
loop_
_entity_poly.entity_id
_entity_poly.type
_entity_poly.pdbx_seq_one_letter_code
_entity_poly.pdbx_strand_id
1 'polypeptide(L)'
;MKTVTGLFDNYDDANDAVGELVSTGVSRGDISIVANNASGWHKGDDTEAGEDAVTGAGVGAVIGGAGGLLTGLGLMAIPGVGPVVAAGWLAATAVGAVGGAVVGGAAGGIIGAMTTAGVPENDAHVYAEGVRRGGTLVTAKVEDNLVPNAEQILKQYRSVDVARRRTEYEAGGWTGFDPRADVYTEDEQERARARRDL
;
A
#
# COMPACT_ATOMS: atom_id res chain seq x y z
N MET A 1 -13.30 14.00 -9.54
CA MET A 1 -12.45 12.83 -9.25
C MET A 1 -12.57 12.51 -7.78
N LYS A 2 -12.81 11.26 -7.45
CA LYS A 2 -12.84 10.74 -6.07
C LYS A 2 -11.79 9.65 -5.91
N THR A 3 -11.34 9.47 -4.68
CA THR A 3 -10.44 8.37 -4.33
C THR A 3 -11.27 7.18 -3.84
N VAL A 4 -11.03 6.01 -4.43
CA VAL A 4 -11.54 4.73 -3.93
C VAL A 4 -10.36 3.88 -3.46
N THR A 5 -10.59 3.06 -2.44
CA THR A 5 -9.53 2.25 -1.82
C THR A 5 -10.07 0.87 -1.47
N GLY A 6 -9.28 -0.16 -1.75
CA GLY A 6 -9.53 -1.53 -1.32
C GLY A 6 -8.30 -2.11 -0.63
N LEU A 7 -8.53 -2.84 0.47
CA LEU A 7 -7.53 -3.70 1.10
C LEU A 7 -7.80 -5.15 0.72
N PHE A 8 -6.76 -5.90 0.39
CA PHE A 8 -6.83 -7.30 0.00
C PHE A 8 -5.91 -8.10 0.90
N ASP A 9 -6.28 -9.35 1.18
CA ASP A 9 -5.44 -10.22 2.03
C ASP A 9 -4.25 -10.82 1.25
N ASN A 10 -4.26 -10.75 -0.10
CA ASN A 10 -3.17 -11.20 -0.96
C ASN A 10 -2.96 -10.27 -2.17
N TYR A 11 -1.82 -10.44 -2.84
CA TYR A 11 -1.44 -9.60 -3.99
C TYR A 11 -2.23 -9.94 -5.27
N ASP A 12 -2.58 -11.21 -5.48
CA ASP A 12 -3.23 -11.66 -6.71
C ASP A 12 -4.63 -11.05 -6.86
N ASP A 13 -5.45 -11.10 -5.81
CA ASP A 13 -6.78 -10.46 -5.77
C ASP A 13 -6.68 -8.95 -6.03
N ALA A 14 -5.67 -8.29 -5.44
CA ALA A 14 -5.42 -6.86 -5.66
C ALA A 14 -5.00 -6.57 -7.11
N ASN A 15 -4.15 -7.40 -7.70
CA ASN A 15 -3.67 -7.24 -9.06
C ASN A 15 -4.80 -7.45 -10.08
N ASP A 16 -5.68 -8.42 -9.84
CA ASP A 16 -6.88 -8.63 -10.66
C ASP A 16 -7.82 -7.43 -10.59
N ALA A 17 -8.04 -6.86 -9.39
CA ALA A 17 -8.81 -5.64 -9.22
C ALA A 17 -8.20 -4.45 -9.97
N VAL A 18 -6.86 -4.28 -9.93
CA VAL A 18 -6.16 -3.25 -10.71
C VAL A 18 -6.36 -3.47 -12.21
N GLY A 19 -6.25 -4.71 -12.69
CA GLY A 19 -6.49 -5.06 -14.08
C GLY A 19 -7.88 -4.64 -14.55
N GLU A 20 -8.90 -4.89 -13.74
CA GLU A 20 -10.29 -4.54 -14.05
C GLU A 20 -10.58 -3.03 -13.91
N LEU A 21 -9.94 -2.33 -12.97
CA LEU A 21 -10.02 -0.87 -12.93
C LEU A 21 -9.47 -0.25 -14.22
N VAL A 22 -8.35 -0.77 -14.73
CA VAL A 22 -7.78 -0.33 -16.00
C VAL A 22 -8.71 -0.67 -17.18
N SER A 23 -9.32 -1.87 -17.18
CA SER A 23 -10.23 -2.30 -18.25
C SER A 23 -11.49 -1.41 -18.34
N THR A 24 -11.93 -0.85 -17.21
CA THR A 24 -13.06 0.09 -17.14
C THR A 24 -12.69 1.54 -17.43
N GLY A 25 -11.42 1.81 -17.75
CA GLY A 25 -10.94 3.11 -18.22
C GLY A 25 -10.23 3.97 -17.18
N VAL A 26 -9.98 3.46 -15.97
CA VAL A 26 -9.15 4.16 -14.98
C VAL A 26 -7.69 4.15 -15.45
N SER A 27 -7.07 5.32 -15.53
CA SER A 27 -5.67 5.44 -15.94
C SER A 27 -4.75 4.75 -14.95
N ARG A 28 -3.75 3.99 -15.45
CA ARG A 28 -2.72 3.38 -14.59
C ARG A 28 -1.97 4.42 -13.75
N GLY A 29 -1.83 5.65 -14.24
CA GLY A 29 -1.21 6.74 -13.49
C GLY A 29 -2.01 7.20 -12.27
N ASP A 30 -3.31 6.91 -12.25
CA ASP A 30 -4.22 7.24 -11.15
C ASP A 30 -4.40 6.10 -10.15
N ILE A 31 -3.81 4.93 -10.43
CA ILE A 31 -3.85 3.76 -9.56
C ILE A 31 -2.52 3.64 -8.82
N SER A 32 -2.58 3.25 -7.56
CA SER A 32 -1.42 2.86 -6.77
C SER A 32 -1.71 1.57 -6.02
N ILE A 33 -0.69 0.72 -5.93
CA ILE A 33 -0.72 -0.55 -5.21
C ILE A 33 0.46 -0.60 -4.25
N VAL A 34 0.24 -1.07 -3.02
CA VAL A 34 1.26 -1.28 -1.99
C VAL A 34 1.03 -2.64 -1.36
N ALA A 35 1.97 -3.56 -1.55
CA ALA A 35 1.86 -4.95 -1.11
C ALA A 35 3.00 -5.30 -0.15
N ASN A 36 2.68 -5.97 0.96
CA ASN A 36 3.70 -6.51 1.85
C ASN A 36 4.53 -7.60 1.13
N ASN A 37 5.84 -7.62 1.38
CA ASN A 37 6.78 -8.58 0.79
C ASN A 37 7.65 -9.28 1.85
N ALA A 38 7.14 -9.48 3.07
CA ALA A 38 7.88 -10.15 4.13
C ALA A 38 8.23 -11.61 3.79
N SER A 39 7.41 -12.29 2.98
CA SER A 39 7.68 -13.64 2.47
C SER A 39 8.62 -13.68 1.25
N GLY A 40 9.08 -12.52 0.77
CA GLY A 40 9.99 -12.45 -0.38
C GLY A 40 9.41 -13.00 -1.69
N TRP A 41 8.08 -13.04 -1.82
CA TRP A 41 7.39 -13.52 -3.02
C TRP A 41 7.77 -12.70 -4.26
N HIS A 42 8.05 -11.40 -4.06
CA HIS A 42 8.65 -10.55 -5.07
C HIS A 42 10.15 -10.42 -4.81
N LYS A 43 10.92 -11.19 -5.57
CA LYS A 43 12.36 -11.01 -5.70
C LYS A 43 12.50 -9.87 -6.70
N GLY A 44 12.89 -8.68 -6.25
CA GLY A 44 13.23 -7.60 -7.17
C GLY A 44 14.33 -8.07 -8.11
N ASP A 45 14.60 -7.34 -9.20
CA ASP A 45 15.82 -7.57 -9.94
C ASP A 45 17.00 -7.49 -8.96
N ASP A 46 17.76 -8.57 -8.81
CA ASP A 46 18.90 -8.71 -7.91
C ASP A 46 19.96 -7.66 -8.26
N THR A 47 19.79 -6.44 -7.76
CA THR A 47 20.90 -5.51 -7.57
C THR A 47 21.13 -5.48 -6.08
N GLU A 48 22.15 -6.21 -5.67
CA GLU A 48 22.78 -6.19 -4.36
C GLU A 48 22.81 -4.75 -3.82
N ALA A 49 21.79 -4.40 -3.03
CA ALA A 49 21.80 -3.18 -2.24
C ALA A 49 22.71 -3.49 -1.06
N GLY A 50 24.02 -3.41 -1.34
CA GLY A 50 25.08 -3.47 -0.37
C GLY A 50 24.77 -2.55 0.80
N GLU A 51 25.29 -2.97 1.95
CA GLU A 51 25.29 -2.31 3.25
C GLU A 51 25.92 -0.90 3.16
N ASP A 52 25.26 0.04 2.48
CA ASP A 52 25.61 1.46 2.39
C ASP A 52 24.43 2.32 1.88
N ALA A 53 23.20 1.81 1.97
CA ALA A 53 21.97 2.56 1.65
C ALA A 53 21.56 3.57 2.74
N VAL A 54 22.54 4.21 3.39
CA VAL A 54 22.35 5.47 4.13
C VAL A 54 22.25 6.68 3.19
N THR A 55 22.39 6.51 1.87
CA THR A 55 22.29 7.64 0.92
C THR A 55 21.52 7.30 -0.37
N GLY A 56 20.18 7.38 -0.30
CA GLY A 56 19.34 8.03 -1.33
C GLY A 56 19.29 7.52 -2.78
N ALA A 57 19.89 6.39 -3.17
CA ALA A 57 19.94 5.97 -4.58
C ALA A 57 19.62 4.48 -4.82
N GLY A 58 18.87 3.85 -3.93
CA GLY A 58 18.50 2.42 -4.00
C GLY A 58 17.00 2.18 -4.17
N VAL A 59 16.34 2.88 -5.10
CA VAL A 59 15.03 2.52 -5.66
C VAL A 59 15.06 3.05 -7.10
N GLY A 60 14.64 2.25 -8.09
CA GLY A 60 14.79 2.50 -9.52
C GLY A 60 14.69 3.98 -9.93
N ALA A 61 15.65 4.43 -10.73
CA ALA A 61 15.86 5.80 -11.18
C ALA A 61 14.59 6.67 -11.22
N VAL A 62 14.45 7.56 -10.23
CA VAL A 62 13.50 8.68 -10.28
C VAL A 62 14.05 9.71 -11.28
N ILE A 63 13.70 9.57 -12.56
CA ILE A 63 13.68 10.71 -13.47
C ILE A 63 12.24 11.20 -13.49
N GLY A 64 11.95 12.28 -12.77
CA GLY A 64 10.60 12.80 -12.66
C GLY A 64 10.51 14.26 -12.27
N GLY A 65 10.96 15.17 -13.14
CA GLY A 65 10.56 16.57 -13.04
C GLY A 65 9.05 16.73 -13.31
N ALA A 66 8.36 17.53 -12.50
CA ALA A 66 6.96 18.02 -12.59
C ALA A 66 5.81 17.04 -12.93
N GLY A 67 6.08 15.78 -13.31
CA GLY A 67 5.09 14.80 -13.78
C GLY A 67 5.65 13.39 -14.03
N GLY A 68 6.73 12.99 -13.34
CA GLY A 68 7.30 11.65 -13.49
C GLY A 68 6.53 10.59 -12.72
N LEU A 69 5.68 9.83 -13.41
CA LEU A 69 5.05 8.64 -12.89
C LEU A 69 6.07 7.50 -12.81
N LEU A 70 6.24 6.93 -11.61
CA LEU A 70 6.91 5.64 -11.42
C LEU A 70 6.12 4.57 -12.20
N THR A 71 6.61 4.18 -13.39
CA THR A 71 5.98 3.18 -14.26
C THR A 71 6.45 1.75 -13.96
N GLY A 72 6.90 1.48 -12.73
CA GLY A 72 7.36 0.15 -12.30
C GLY A 72 7.09 -0.12 -10.82
N LEU A 73 7.07 -1.40 -10.46
CA LEU A 73 7.08 -1.85 -9.08
C LEU A 73 8.46 -1.58 -8.48
N GLY A 74 8.50 -0.86 -7.36
CA GLY A 74 9.70 -0.65 -6.56
C GLY A 74 9.63 -1.46 -5.26
N LEU A 75 10.73 -2.11 -4.90
CA LEU A 75 10.91 -2.62 -3.54
C LEU A 75 11.39 -1.51 -2.62
N MET A 76 10.79 -1.41 -1.44
CA MET A 76 11.22 -0.48 -0.40
C MET A 76 10.89 -1.01 1.00
N ALA A 77 11.62 -0.55 2.01
CA ALA A 77 11.30 -0.85 3.41
C ALA A 77 10.52 0.31 4.04
N ILE A 78 9.34 0.04 4.57
CA ILE A 78 8.53 1.00 5.32
C ILE A 78 8.67 0.70 6.82
N PRO A 79 9.08 1.68 7.65
CA PRO A 79 9.14 1.51 9.11
C PRO A 79 7.82 0.99 9.70
N GLY A 80 7.90 -0.04 10.54
CA GLY A 80 6.75 -0.72 11.16
C GLY A 80 5.97 -1.67 10.23
N VAL A 81 6.14 -1.59 8.91
CA VAL A 81 5.47 -2.49 7.93
C VAL A 81 6.42 -3.58 7.43
N GLY A 82 7.70 -3.25 7.24
CA GLY A 82 8.69 -4.15 6.64
C GLY A 82 8.88 -3.93 5.14
N PRO A 83 9.45 -4.91 4.41
CA PRO A 83 9.62 -4.82 2.96
C PRO A 83 8.26 -4.80 2.26
N VAL A 84 8.11 -3.90 1.30
CA VAL A 84 6.92 -3.78 0.46
C VAL A 84 7.29 -3.64 -1.01
N VAL A 85 6.39 -4.09 -1.88
CA VAL A 85 6.36 -3.77 -3.30
C VAL A 85 5.35 -2.65 -3.50
N ALA A 86 5.72 -1.56 -4.16
CA ALA A 86 4.81 -0.46 -4.41
C ALA A 86 4.91 0.05 -5.85
N ALA A 87 3.78 0.44 -6.44
CA ALA A 87 3.71 1.14 -7.73
C ALA A 87 2.66 2.25 -7.71
N GLY A 88 2.82 3.23 -8.60
CA GLY A 88 1.89 4.33 -8.79
C GLY A 88 2.17 5.55 -7.93
N TRP A 89 1.23 6.51 -7.96
CA TRP A 89 1.45 7.86 -7.44
C TRP A 89 1.58 7.95 -5.90
N LEU A 90 1.04 7.00 -5.13
CA LEU A 90 1.25 6.94 -3.67
C LEU A 90 2.56 6.24 -3.30
N ALA A 91 3.11 5.38 -4.17
CA ALA A 91 4.42 4.78 -3.91
C ALA A 91 5.52 5.85 -3.86
N ALA A 92 5.41 6.88 -4.70
CA ALA A 92 6.35 8.01 -4.71
C ALA A 92 6.37 8.82 -3.40
N THR A 93 5.24 8.91 -2.70
CA THR A 93 5.17 9.67 -1.44
C THR A 93 5.78 8.91 -0.26
N ALA A 94 5.74 7.57 -0.30
CA ALA A 94 6.40 6.74 0.70
C ALA A 94 7.93 6.86 0.66
N VAL A 95 8.52 7.08 -0.53
CA VAL A 95 9.98 7.23 -0.72
C VAL A 95 10.48 8.64 -0.33
N GLY A 96 9.62 9.66 -0.39
CA GLY A 96 9.98 11.07 -0.16
C GLY A 96 10.39 11.45 1.27
N ALA A 97 10.36 10.52 2.23
CA ALA A 97 10.68 10.78 3.62
C ALA A 97 12.19 10.96 3.90
N VAL A 98 13.09 10.63 2.96
CA VAL A 98 14.54 10.57 3.20
C VAL A 98 15.32 11.80 2.68
N GLY A 99 14.74 12.62 1.80
CA GLY A 99 15.42 13.80 1.21
C GLY A 99 14.53 15.03 1.23
N GLY A 100 14.53 15.77 2.33
CA GLY A 100 13.59 16.85 2.60
C GLY A 100 13.45 17.88 1.47
N ALA A 101 12.26 17.98 0.87
CA ALA A 101 11.64 19.20 0.36
C ALA A 101 10.31 18.92 -0.37
N VAL A 102 9.32 18.29 0.27
CA VAL A 102 7.90 18.50 -0.07
C VAL A 102 7.08 18.22 1.19
N VAL A 103 6.14 19.10 1.51
CA VAL A 103 5.19 19.11 2.65
C VAL A 103 5.02 17.75 3.37
N GLY A 104 5.52 17.65 4.62
CA GLY A 104 5.17 16.57 5.57
C GLY A 104 6.32 15.63 5.99
N GLY A 105 7.31 16.14 6.73
CA GLY A 105 8.48 15.35 7.17
C GLY A 105 8.17 14.15 8.10
N ALA A 106 8.93 13.08 7.90
CA ALA A 106 9.28 11.98 8.83
C ALA A 106 8.18 11.18 9.57
N ALA A 107 6.89 11.49 9.44
CA ALA A 107 5.80 10.68 9.99
C ALA A 107 4.69 10.31 8.96
N GLY A 108 4.81 10.78 7.72
CA GLY A 108 3.81 10.62 6.66
C GLY A 108 3.91 9.32 5.87
N GLY A 109 3.88 8.16 6.55
CA GLY A 109 3.82 6.85 5.90
C GLY A 109 2.50 6.61 5.15
N ILE A 110 2.12 5.34 4.95
CA ILE A 110 0.85 4.95 4.29
C ILE A 110 -0.34 5.78 4.81
N ILE A 111 -0.41 6.05 6.12
CA ILE A 111 -1.46 6.89 6.73
C ILE A 111 -1.51 8.30 6.13
N GLY A 112 -0.38 9.02 6.11
CA GLY A 112 -0.32 10.39 5.62
C GLY A 112 -0.61 10.50 4.12
N ALA A 113 -0.16 9.50 3.35
CA ALA A 113 -0.45 9.42 1.93
C ALA A 113 -1.96 9.22 1.68
N MET A 114 -2.60 8.39 2.50
CA MET A 114 -4.03 8.08 2.42
C MET A 114 -4.92 9.23 2.90
N THR A 115 -4.57 9.91 3.99
CA THR A 115 -5.32 11.08 4.45
C THR A 115 -5.22 12.24 3.46
N THR A 116 -4.05 12.44 2.84
CA THR A 116 -3.87 13.38 1.72
C THR A 116 -4.72 13.00 0.50
N ALA A 117 -4.94 11.70 0.29
CA ALA A 117 -5.82 11.18 -0.76
C ALA A 117 -7.32 11.34 -0.44
N GLY A 118 -7.68 11.85 0.74
CA GLY A 118 -9.06 12.03 1.18
C GLY A 118 -9.66 10.84 1.93
N VAL A 119 -8.85 9.85 2.30
CA VAL A 119 -9.31 8.72 3.13
C VAL A 119 -9.40 9.15 4.59
N PRO A 120 -10.49 8.81 5.31
CA PRO A 120 -10.58 9.08 6.75
C PRO A 120 -9.40 8.49 7.52
N GLU A 121 -8.82 9.24 8.44
CA GLU A 121 -7.62 8.83 9.19
C GLU A 121 -7.81 7.49 9.92
N ASN A 122 -8.97 7.27 10.53
CA ASN A 122 -9.30 6.00 11.18
C ASN A 122 -9.25 4.81 10.22
N ASP A 123 -9.62 5.00 8.95
CA ASP A 123 -9.55 3.95 7.92
C ASP A 123 -8.10 3.78 7.44
N ALA A 124 -7.37 4.89 7.30
CA ALA A 124 -5.96 4.91 6.94
C ALA A 124 -5.08 4.08 7.91
N HIS A 125 -5.37 4.13 9.22
CA HIS A 125 -4.71 3.24 10.18
C HIS A 125 -4.99 1.76 9.93
N VAL A 126 -6.24 1.40 9.59
CA VAL A 126 -6.62 0.00 9.30
C VAL A 126 -5.93 -0.48 8.03
N TYR A 127 -5.81 0.38 7.01
CA TYR A 127 -5.08 0.08 5.78
C TYR A 127 -3.59 -0.14 6.04
N ALA A 128 -2.94 0.75 6.79
CA ALA A 128 -1.53 0.62 7.15
C ALA A 128 -1.27 -0.67 7.95
N GLU A 129 -2.11 -0.98 8.93
CA GLU A 129 -2.03 -2.22 9.70
C GLU A 129 -2.35 -3.46 8.83
N GLY A 130 -3.28 -3.34 7.88
CA GLY A 130 -3.58 -4.37 6.88
C GLY A 130 -2.36 -4.76 6.07
N VAL A 131 -1.64 -3.79 5.52
CA VAL A 131 -0.39 -4.02 4.80
C VAL A 131 0.69 -4.56 5.73
N ARG A 132 0.84 -4.01 6.94
CA ARG A 132 1.79 -4.54 7.94
C ARG A 132 1.57 -6.03 8.23
N ARG A 133 0.33 -6.49 8.26
CA ARG A 133 -0.05 -7.89 8.51
C ARG A 133 -0.06 -8.77 7.26
N GLY A 134 0.58 -8.35 6.17
CA GLY A 134 0.72 -9.13 4.94
C GLY A 134 -0.26 -8.80 3.82
N GLY A 135 -1.14 -7.83 4.01
CA GLY A 135 -2.13 -7.44 3.00
C GLY A 135 -1.55 -6.60 1.86
N THR A 136 -2.41 -6.34 0.87
CA THR A 136 -2.14 -5.46 -0.27
C THR A 136 -3.19 -4.37 -0.36
N LEU A 137 -2.76 -3.13 -0.48
CA LEU A 137 -3.60 -1.95 -0.59
C LEU A 137 -3.65 -1.49 -2.04
N VAL A 138 -4.85 -1.22 -2.57
CA VAL A 138 -5.06 -0.58 -3.87
C VAL A 138 -5.82 0.72 -3.66
N THR A 139 -5.33 1.81 -4.25
CA THR A 139 -5.98 3.11 -4.25
C THR A 139 -6.06 3.65 -5.67
N ALA A 140 -7.23 4.13 -6.06
CA ALA A 140 -7.45 4.70 -7.40
C ALA A 140 -8.14 6.05 -7.31
N LYS A 141 -7.64 7.04 -8.06
CA LYS A 141 -8.39 8.26 -8.34
C LYS A 141 -9.26 8.04 -9.57
N VAL A 142 -10.56 8.17 -9.40
CA VAL A 142 -11.54 7.82 -10.45
C VAL A 142 -12.42 9.02 -10.75
N GLU A 143 -12.84 9.15 -12.01
CA GLU A 143 -13.87 10.11 -12.40
C GLU A 143 -15.21 9.78 -11.71
N ASP A 144 -16.03 10.79 -11.45
CA ASP A 144 -17.22 10.66 -10.62
C ASP A 144 -18.26 9.67 -11.19
N ASN A 145 -18.30 9.51 -12.52
CA ASN A 145 -19.11 8.53 -13.24
C ASN A 145 -18.59 7.09 -13.11
N LEU A 146 -17.29 6.89 -12.86
CA LEU A 146 -16.67 5.58 -12.70
C LEU A 146 -16.66 5.08 -11.25
N VAL A 147 -16.93 5.95 -10.27
CA VAL A 147 -16.94 5.60 -8.84
C VAL A 147 -17.76 4.35 -8.53
N PRO A 148 -19.02 4.21 -8.99
CA PRO A 148 -19.82 3.03 -8.65
C PRO A 148 -19.21 1.73 -9.17
N ASN A 149 -18.66 1.77 -10.40
CA ASN A 149 -18.01 0.61 -11.01
C ASN A 149 -16.72 0.27 -10.27
N ALA A 150 -15.90 1.28 -9.93
CA ALA A 150 -14.65 1.08 -9.23
C ALA A 150 -14.87 0.48 -7.83
N GLU A 151 -15.87 0.97 -7.08
CA GLU A 151 -16.26 0.39 -5.79
C GLU A 151 -16.78 -1.06 -5.93
N GLN A 152 -17.51 -1.35 -7.00
CA GLN A 152 -18.00 -2.70 -7.28
C GLN A 152 -16.84 -3.66 -7.60
N ILE A 153 -15.88 -3.22 -8.42
CA ILE A 153 -14.69 -4.00 -8.78
C ILE A 153 -13.91 -4.37 -7.52
N LEU A 154 -13.60 -3.39 -6.66
CA LEU A 154 -12.87 -3.64 -5.43
C LEU A 154 -13.60 -4.69 -4.56
N LYS A 155 -14.93 -4.57 -4.42
CA LYS A 155 -15.74 -5.53 -3.67
C LYS A 155 -15.79 -6.93 -4.30
N GLN A 156 -15.82 -7.02 -5.63
CA GLN A 156 -15.89 -8.28 -6.37
C GLN A 156 -14.65 -9.16 -6.14
N TYR A 157 -13.47 -8.54 -6.12
CA TYR A 157 -12.19 -9.23 -5.89
C TYR A 157 -11.88 -9.41 -4.40
N ARG A 158 -12.91 -9.65 -3.58
CA ARG A 158 -12.79 -10.00 -2.15
C ARG A 158 -12.06 -8.96 -1.32
N SER A 159 -12.23 -7.66 -1.61
CA SER A 159 -11.69 -6.63 -0.72
C SER A 159 -12.20 -6.84 0.71
N VAL A 160 -11.30 -6.66 1.66
CA VAL A 160 -11.57 -6.68 3.09
C VAL A 160 -12.58 -5.59 3.45
N ASP A 161 -13.61 -5.97 4.20
CA ASP A 161 -14.47 -5.01 4.89
C ASP A 161 -13.65 -4.33 6.01
N VAL A 162 -13.34 -3.05 5.80
CA VAL A 162 -12.48 -2.24 6.67
C VAL A 162 -13.09 -2.06 8.05
N ALA A 163 -14.40 -1.90 8.15
CA ALA A 163 -15.08 -1.72 9.43
C ALA A 163 -15.04 -3.02 10.25
N ARG A 164 -15.28 -4.17 9.60
CA ARG A 164 -15.12 -5.48 10.24
C ARG A 164 -13.68 -5.72 10.68
N ARG A 165 -12.72 -5.42 9.79
CA ARG A 165 -11.29 -5.61 10.05
C ARG A 165 -10.79 -4.76 11.22
N ARG A 166 -11.29 -3.52 11.34
CA ARG A 166 -11.02 -2.67 12.51
C ARG A 166 -11.46 -3.37 13.80
N THR A 167 -12.71 -3.83 13.86
CA THR A 167 -13.25 -4.51 15.04
C THR A 167 -12.44 -5.75 15.41
N GLU A 168 -12.00 -6.54 14.43
CA GLU A 168 -11.12 -7.70 14.65
C GLU A 168 -9.76 -7.30 15.27
N TYR A 169 -9.16 -6.21 14.80
CA TYR A 169 -7.90 -5.71 15.35
C TYR A 169 -8.09 -5.17 16.77
N GLU A 170 -9.13 -4.38 17.00
CA GLU A 170 -9.45 -3.79 18.30
C GLU A 170 -9.75 -4.87 19.35
N ALA A 171 -10.42 -5.96 18.97
CA ALA A 171 -10.63 -7.13 19.83
C ALA A 171 -9.31 -7.79 20.26
N GLY A 172 -8.25 -7.64 19.46
CA GLY A 172 -6.88 -8.06 19.79
C GLY A 172 -6.05 -7.01 20.54
N GLY A 173 -6.63 -5.89 20.96
CA GLY A 173 -5.95 -4.81 21.68
C GLY A 173 -5.24 -3.79 20.79
N TRP A 174 -5.44 -3.83 19.47
CA TRP A 174 -4.92 -2.81 18.56
C TRP A 174 -5.70 -1.50 18.71
N THR A 175 -5.00 -0.38 18.84
CA THR A 175 -5.60 0.96 18.98
C THR A 175 -5.30 1.88 17.80
N GLY A 176 -4.45 1.42 16.87
CA GLY A 176 -3.96 2.18 15.73
C GLY A 176 -2.63 1.63 15.23
N PHE A 177 -2.32 1.89 13.97
CA PHE A 177 -1.01 1.53 13.41
C PHE A 177 0.11 2.28 14.15
N ASP A 178 1.12 1.54 14.60
CA ASP A 178 2.33 2.08 15.24
C ASP A 178 3.56 1.77 14.38
N PRO A 179 4.22 2.79 13.80
CA PRO A 179 5.42 2.61 12.99
C PRO A 179 6.65 2.12 13.79
N ARG A 180 6.59 2.13 15.13
CA ARG A 180 7.67 1.65 16.00
C ARG A 180 7.51 0.20 16.45
N ALA A 181 6.34 -0.38 16.23
CA ALA A 181 6.09 -1.76 16.63
C ALA A 181 6.76 -2.74 15.66
N ASP A 182 7.08 -3.94 16.15
CA ASP A 182 7.85 -4.92 15.39
C ASP A 182 7.18 -5.28 14.06
N VAL A 183 8.00 -5.50 13.04
CA VAL A 183 7.51 -5.96 11.73
C VAL A 183 6.94 -7.37 11.87
N TYR A 184 5.78 -7.63 11.28
CA TYR A 184 5.21 -8.98 11.26
C TYR A 184 6.08 -9.88 10.40
N THR A 185 6.58 -10.96 11.01
CA THR A 185 7.31 -12.02 10.31
C THR A 185 6.39 -12.81 9.39
N GLU A 186 6.96 -13.52 8.41
CA GLU A 186 6.22 -14.40 7.50
C GLU A 186 5.32 -15.39 8.26
N ASP A 187 5.88 -16.11 9.23
CA ASP A 187 5.14 -17.04 10.10
C ASP A 187 3.94 -16.40 10.80
N GLU A 188 4.08 -15.17 11.29
CA GLU A 188 3.00 -14.44 11.97
C GLU A 188 1.91 -14.01 10.98
N GLN A 189 2.30 -13.60 9.77
CA GLN A 189 1.36 -13.28 8.70
C GLN A 189 0.60 -14.53 8.26
N GLU A 190 1.27 -15.66 8.07
CA GLU A 190 0.64 -16.94 7.72
C GLU A 190 -0.35 -17.39 8.79
N ARG A 191 0.04 -17.34 10.07
CA ARG A 191 -0.87 -17.64 11.19
C ARG A 191 -2.05 -16.68 11.26
N ALA A 192 -1.84 -15.40 10.93
CA ALA A 192 -2.93 -14.43 10.86
C ALA A 192 -3.88 -14.70 9.71
N ARG A 193 -3.39 -15.09 8.53
CA ARG A 193 -4.19 -15.51 7.36
C ARG A 193 -4.98 -16.78 7.65
N ALA A 194 -4.32 -17.82 8.16
CA ALA A 194 -4.97 -19.09 8.49
C ALA A 194 -6.12 -18.93 9.49
N ARG A 195 -6.01 -17.99 10.45
CA ARG A 195 -7.10 -17.69 11.38
C ARG A 195 -8.32 -17.01 10.73
N ARG A 196 -8.16 -16.37 9.56
CA ARG A 196 -9.23 -15.66 8.85
C ARG A 196 -10.02 -16.57 7.91
N ASP A 197 -9.42 -17.68 7.50
CA ASP A 197 -10.03 -18.66 6.57
C ASP A 197 -10.82 -19.78 7.30
N LEU A 198 -10.90 -19.72 8.63
CA LEU A 198 -11.70 -20.62 9.50
C LEU A 198 -13.08 -20.02 9.78
#